data_AF-A0A7C1NZ87-F1
#
_entry.id   AF-A0A7C1NZ87-F1
#
_cell.length_a   1.000
_cell.length_b   1.000
_cell.length_c   1.000
_cell.angle_alpha   90.00
_cell.angle_beta   90.00
_cell.angle_gamma   90.00
#
_symmetry.space_group_name_H-M   'P 1'
#
loop_
_entity.id
_entity.type
_entity.pdbx_description
1 polymer ?
#
loop_
_entity_poly.entity_id
_entity_poly.type
_entity_poly.pdbx_seq_one_letter_code
_entity_poly.pdbx_strand_id
1 'polypeptide(L)'
;MARIRKPLKWLMTTVSLLLAGSLAVPAAAASRSAVEAQFRQWIAGDLWRAAQEGGISKEVFDRTLQNVQLNWDLPDLVPPGTAPPKERTQSQAEFSSPASYFNEKRLQGLAATGRTLASQHAATLRKVEATYGVPGSIIVAIWGRESGYGRAKLPHPAIHV
;
A
#
# COMPACT_ATOMS: atom_id res chain seq x y z
N MET A 1 50.23 62.24 29.44
CA MET A 1 48.76 62.31 29.47
C MET A 1 48.22 61.95 28.10
N ALA A 2 47.28 61.00 28.04
CA ALA A 2 46.22 60.81 27.02
C ALA A 2 46.03 59.32 26.69
N ARG A 3 44.91 58.80 27.19
CA ARG A 3 44.36 57.47 26.98
C ARG A 3 43.52 57.54 25.70
N ILE A 4 43.78 56.73 24.67
CA ILE A 4 42.86 56.61 23.52
C ILE A 4 42.63 55.13 23.19
N ARG A 5 41.35 54.83 22.98
CA ARG A 5 40.67 53.54 23.04
C ARG A 5 40.89 52.69 21.78
N LYS A 6 40.96 51.37 21.93
CA LYS A 6 41.07 50.36 20.86
C LYS A 6 39.87 50.42 19.90
N PRO A 7 40.03 50.25 18.57
CA PRO A 7 38.91 49.96 17.69
C PRO A 7 38.70 48.45 17.54
N LEU A 8 37.50 48.05 17.95
CA LEU A 8 36.78 46.77 17.98
C LEU A 8 36.70 45.97 16.64
N LYS A 9 37.63 46.15 15.69
CA LYS A 9 37.49 45.61 14.32
C LYS A 9 37.95 44.17 14.11
N TRP A 10 38.43 43.48 15.14
CA TRP A 10 38.96 42.11 15.03
C TRP A 10 38.01 41.01 15.56
N LEU A 11 36.78 41.36 15.94
CA LEU A 11 35.79 40.38 16.42
C LEU A 11 34.70 40.04 15.39
N MET A 12 34.73 40.63 14.18
CA MET A 12 33.70 40.41 13.16
C MET A 12 34.17 39.61 11.94
N THR A 13 35.41 39.11 11.94
CA THR A 13 35.93 38.28 10.83
C THR A 13 36.02 36.79 11.17
N THR A 14 35.86 36.41 12.45
CA THR A 14 35.84 35.02 12.91
C THR A 14 34.44 34.43 13.03
N VAL A 15 33.38 35.25 13.05
CA VAL A 15 31.98 34.76 13.12
C VAL A 15 31.44 34.35 11.75
N SER A 16 31.91 34.97 10.66
CA SER A 16 31.45 34.62 9.30
C SER A 16 32.05 33.32 8.74
N LEU A 17 33.08 32.74 9.36
CA LEU A 17 33.63 31.45 8.94
C LEU A 17 32.97 30.24 9.64
N LEU A 18 32.22 30.47 10.72
CA LEU A 18 31.52 29.41 11.46
C LEU A 18 30.11 29.13 10.92
N LEU A 19 29.59 29.97 10.01
CA LEU A 19 28.28 29.80 9.40
C LEU A 19 28.32 29.18 7.99
N ALA A 20 29.51 28.99 7.40
CA ALA A 20 29.68 28.37 6.08
C ALA A 20 29.87 26.84 6.14
N GLY A 21 29.93 26.26 7.34
CA GLY A 21 29.99 24.83 7.59
C GLY A 21 28.60 24.21 7.80
N SER A 22 27.59 24.64 7.04
CA SER A 22 26.36 23.86 6.92
C SER A 22 26.73 22.58 6.19
N LEU A 23 27.08 21.55 6.96
CA LEU A 23 27.33 20.20 6.50
C LEU A 23 26.18 19.79 5.58
N ALA A 24 26.43 19.79 4.27
CA ALA A 24 25.66 18.98 3.35
C ALA A 24 26.00 17.52 3.72
N VAL A 25 25.33 17.00 4.74
CA VAL A 25 25.34 15.57 5.02
C VAL A 25 24.71 14.94 3.78
N PRO A 26 25.45 14.15 2.98
CA PRO A 26 24.84 13.45 1.87
C PRO A 26 23.70 12.64 2.45
N ALA A 27 22.48 12.84 1.93
CA ALA A 27 21.35 12.00 2.25
C ALA A 27 21.70 10.59 1.76
N ALA A 28 22.28 9.79 2.64
CA ALA A 28 22.50 8.38 2.37
C ALA A 28 21.13 7.78 2.11
N ALA A 29 20.97 7.13 0.96
CA ALA A 29 19.78 6.32 0.70
C ALA A 29 19.61 5.37 1.89
N ALA A 30 18.39 5.29 2.43
CA ALA A 30 18.09 4.40 3.55
C ALA A 30 18.56 2.97 3.20
N SER A 31 19.04 2.17 4.14
CA SER A 31 19.26 0.75 3.88
C SER A 31 17.93 -0.01 4.01
N ARG A 32 17.82 -1.21 3.43
CA ARG A 32 16.66 -2.10 3.67
C ARG A 32 16.42 -2.31 5.18
N SER A 33 17.49 -2.52 5.95
CA SER A 33 17.40 -2.68 7.40
C SER A 33 16.88 -1.43 8.12
N ALA A 34 17.22 -0.22 7.65
CA ALA A 34 16.69 1.02 8.20
C ALA A 34 15.19 1.15 7.91
N VAL A 35 14.74 0.78 6.70
CA VAL A 35 13.31 0.76 6.34
C VAL A 35 12.53 -0.28 7.14
N GLU A 36 13.09 -1.48 7.35
CA GLU A 36 12.48 -2.50 8.21
C GLU A 36 12.36 -2.04 9.67
N ALA A 37 13.36 -1.33 10.18
CA ALA A 37 13.30 -0.74 11.52
C ALA A 37 12.21 0.33 11.61
N GLN A 38 12.12 1.21 10.60
CA GLN A 38 11.05 2.20 10.50
C GLN A 38 9.67 1.54 10.41
N PHE A 39 9.53 0.46 9.66
CA PHE A 39 8.29 -0.31 9.56
C PHE A 39 7.86 -0.88 10.92
N ARG A 40 8.80 -1.45 11.69
CA ARG A 40 8.51 -1.95 13.05
C ARG A 40 8.13 -0.81 14.01
N GLN A 41 8.79 0.34 13.90
CA GLN A 41 8.44 1.53 14.68
C GLN A 41 7.04 2.03 14.33
N TRP A 42 6.69 2.07 13.05
CA TRP A 42 5.35 2.44 12.58
C TRP A 42 4.28 1.47 13.10
N ILE A 43 4.54 0.15 13.08
CA ILE A 43 3.62 -0.84 13.69
C ILE A 43 3.40 -0.53 15.18
N ALA A 44 4.49 -0.36 15.94
CA ALA A 44 4.42 -0.19 17.39
C ALA A 44 3.87 1.17 17.83
N GLY A 45 4.03 2.20 16.99
CA GLY A 45 3.60 3.57 17.26
C GLY A 45 2.29 3.89 16.56
N ASP A 46 2.40 4.32 15.31
CA ASP A 46 1.28 4.91 14.54
C ASP A 46 0.15 3.91 14.33
N LEU A 47 0.46 2.70 13.85
CA LEU A 47 -0.55 1.69 13.58
C LEU A 47 -1.20 1.18 14.85
N TRP A 48 -0.42 0.95 15.92
CA TRP A 48 -0.99 0.56 17.21
C TRP A 48 -1.94 1.63 17.75
N ARG A 49 -1.55 2.91 17.69
CA ARG A 49 -2.42 4.01 18.13
C ARG A 49 -3.72 4.05 17.34
N ALA A 50 -3.65 3.93 16.01
CA ALA A 50 -4.84 3.88 15.16
C ALA A 50 -5.72 2.65 15.45
N ALA A 51 -5.11 1.47 15.68
CA ALA A 51 -5.82 0.25 16.01
C ALA A 51 -6.54 0.37 17.37
N GLN A 52 -5.88 0.98 18.36
CA GLN A 52 -6.43 1.24 19.68
C GLN A 52 -7.61 2.21 19.59
N GLU A 53 -7.48 3.30 18.84
CA GLU A 53 -8.57 4.25 18.57
C GLU A 53 -9.76 3.55 17.85
N GLY A 54 -9.47 2.55 17.01
CA GLY A 54 -10.47 1.68 16.38
C GLY A 54 -11.06 0.57 17.26
N GLY A 55 -10.66 0.49 18.54
CA GLY A 55 -11.18 -0.50 19.50
C GLY A 55 -10.57 -1.90 19.40
N ILE A 56 -9.43 -2.06 18.72
CA ILE A 56 -8.71 -3.34 18.63
C ILE A 56 -7.91 -3.56 19.91
N SER A 57 -8.09 -4.74 20.53
CA SER A 57 -7.33 -5.10 21.72
C SER A 57 -5.85 -5.35 21.39
N LYS A 58 -4.96 -5.11 22.37
CA LYS A 58 -3.52 -5.32 22.19
C LYS A 58 -3.20 -6.77 21.86
N GLU A 59 -3.93 -7.70 22.45
CA GLU A 59 -3.76 -9.14 22.24
C GLU A 59 -4.09 -9.55 20.79
N VAL A 60 -5.16 -8.99 20.22
CA VAL A 60 -5.52 -9.23 18.81
C VAL A 60 -4.48 -8.62 17.88
N PHE A 61 -4.07 -7.39 18.16
CA PHE A 61 -3.06 -6.68 17.38
C PHE A 61 -1.73 -7.45 17.33
N ASP A 62 -1.21 -7.84 18.49
CA ASP A 62 0.06 -8.55 18.60
C ASP A 62 0.01 -9.91 17.92
N ARG A 63 -1.05 -10.69 18.17
CA ARG A 63 -1.23 -12.00 17.53
C ARG A 63 -1.27 -11.90 16.01
N THR A 64 -1.90 -10.84 15.50
CA THR A 64 -2.09 -10.62 14.06
C THR A 64 -0.79 -10.15 13.39
N LEU A 65 -0.02 -9.29 14.05
CA LEU A 65 1.13 -8.62 13.45
C LEU A 65 2.49 -9.21 13.82
N GLN A 66 2.58 -10.16 14.78
CA GLN A 66 3.83 -10.75 15.26
C GLN A 66 4.80 -11.22 14.17
N ASN A 67 4.27 -11.74 13.05
CA ASN A 67 5.06 -12.30 11.95
C ASN A 67 5.00 -11.47 10.66
N VAL A 68 4.38 -10.29 10.70
CA VAL A 68 4.31 -9.41 9.54
C VAL A 68 5.69 -8.82 9.29
N GLN A 69 6.13 -8.94 8.04
CA GLN A 69 7.39 -8.41 7.53
C GLN A 69 7.07 -7.61 6.27
N LEU A 70 7.98 -6.73 5.85
CA LEU A 70 7.83 -5.95 4.64
C LEU A 70 8.12 -6.82 3.40
N ASN A 71 7.25 -6.75 2.40
CA ASN A 71 7.32 -7.50 1.17
C ASN A 71 8.16 -6.73 0.16
N TRP A 72 9.42 -7.14 0.04
CA TRP A 72 10.34 -6.55 -0.92
C TRP A 72 10.10 -6.99 -2.37
N ASP A 73 9.20 -7.95 -2.59
CA ASP A 73 8.88 -8.51 -3.90
C ASP A 73 7.61 -7.89 -4.52
N LEU A 74 7.12 -6.78 -3.95
CA LEU A 74 6.00 -6.04 -4.52
C LEU A 74 6.36 -5.55 -5.94
N PRO A 75 5.48 -5.76 -6.93
CA PRO A 75 5.69 -5.21 -8.26
C PRO A 75 5.83 -3.70 -8.15
N ASP A 76 6.71 -3.14 -8.99
CA ASP A 76 7.02 -1.72 -9.05
C ASP A 76 7.73 -1.10 -7.84
N LEU A 77 7.99 -1.87 -6.77
CA LEU A 77 8.84 -1.41 -5.67
C LEU A 77 10.28 -1.24 -6.16
N VAL A 78 10.90 -0.11 -5.79
CA VAL A 78 12.34 0.12 -5.98
C VAL A 78 12.98 0.15 -4.59
N PRO A 79 13.48 -0.98 -4.09
CA PRO A 79 14.11 -1.04 -2.78
C PRO A 79 15.32 -0.10 -2.71
N PRO A 80 15.61 0.48 -1.54
CA PRO A 80 16.78 1.32 -1.39
C PRO A 80 18.08 0.59 -1.77
N GLY A 81 18.97 1.28 -2.48
CA GLY A 81 20.22 0.72 -2.98
C GLY A 81 20.07 -0.18 -4.23
N THR A 82 18.87 -0.29 -4.81
CA THR A 82 18.68 -0.96 -6.10
C THR A 82 18.61 0.04 -7.25
N ALA A 83 19.23 -0.31 -8.38
CA ALA A 83 19.01 0.44 -9.61
C ALA A 83 17.65 0.06 -10.19
N PRO A 84 16.81 1.02 -10.62
CA PRO A 84 15.57 0.68 -11.31
C PRO A 84 15.88 -0.16 -12.56
N PRO A 85 15.05 -1.15 -12.90
CA PRO A 85 15.28 -1.99 -14.07
C PRO A 85 15.39 -1.13 -15.34
N LYS A 86 16.41 -1.42 -16.15
CA LYS A 86 16.78 -0.61 -17.34
C LYS A 86 15.73 -0.62 -18.45
N GLU A 87 14.94 -1.69 -18.52
CA GLU A 87 13.87 -1.87 -19.49
C GLU A 87 12.61 -2.30 -18.76
N ARG A 88 11.55 -1.51 -18.91
CA ARG A 88 10.18 -1.92 -18.62
C ARG A 88 9.42 -1.75 -19.91
N THR A 89 8.78 -2.81 -20.40
CA THR A 89 7.76 -2.67 -21.43
C THR A 89 6.70 -1.73 -20.87
N GLN A 90 6.64 -0.49 -21.36
CA GLN A 90 5.59 0.46 -21.00
C GLN A 90 4.28 0.01 -21.65
N SER A 91 3.69 -1.05 -21.11
CA SER A 91 2.32 -1.42 -21.39
C SER A 91 1.46 -0.80 -20.31
N GLN A 92 0.94 0.39 -20.56
CA GLN A 92 -0.17 0.87 -19.76
C GLN A 92 -1.35 -0.06 -20.03
N ALA A 93 -1.87 -0.68 -18.97
CA ALA A 93 -2.97 -1.62 -19.08
C ALA A 93 -4.19 -0.94 -19.73
N GLU A 94 -4.32 0.38 -19.59
CA GLU A 94 -5.37 1.22 -20.17
C GLU A 94 -5.32 1.30 -21.70
N PHE A 95 -4.17 1.07 -22.34
CA PHE A 95 -4.03 1.13 -23.81
C PHE A 95 -4.04 -0.25 -24.49
N SER A 96 -4.29 -1.31 -23.73
CA SER A 96 -4.40 -2.67 -24.27
C SER A 96 -5.82 -2.97 -24.78
N SER A 97 -5.95 -3.84 -25.78
CA SER A 97 -7.26 -4.26 -26.30
C SER A 97 -8.11 -4.93 -25.21
N PRO A 98 -9.40 -4.59 -25.08
CA PRO A 98 -10.28 -5.21 -24.09
C PRO A 98 -10.72 -6.64 -24.49
N ALA A 99 -10.37 -7.14 -25.68
CA ALA A 99 -10.88 -8.41 -26.20
C ALA A 99 -10.63 -9.60 -25.25
N SER A 100 -9.50 -9.63 -24.55
CA SER A 100 -9.17 -10.68 -23.57
C SER A 100 -10.12 -10.66 -22.34
N TYR A 101 -10.65 -9.48 -21.99
CA TYR A 101 -11.62 -9.28 -20.90
C TYR A 101 -13.00 -9.85 -21.23
N PHE A 102 -13.35 -9.87 -22.53
CA PHE A 102 -14.61 -10.39 -23.07
C PHE A 102 -14.45 -11.76 -23.74
N ASN A 103 -13.51 -12.59 -23.27
CA ASN A 103 -13.35 -13.93 -23.80
C ASN A 103 -14.66 -14.74 -23.66
N GLU A 104 -15.27 -15.08 -24.80
CA GLU A 104 -16.59 -15.72 -24.88
C GLU A 104 -16.68 -17.01 -24.06
N LYS A 105 -15.70 -17.90 -24.19
CA LYS A 105 -15.67 -19.18 -23.45
C LYS A 105 -15.69 -18.96 -21.94
N ARG A 106 -14.93 -17.96 -21.45
CA ARG A 106 -14.91 -17.60 -20.03
C ARG A 106 -16.27 -17.03 -19.58
N LEU A 107 -16.86 -16.14 -20.38
CA LEU A 107 -18.17 -15.54 -20.08
C LEU A 107 -19.28 -16.59 -20.05
N GLN A 108 -19.29 -17.52 -21.00
CA GLN A 108 -20.25 -18.63 -21.04
C GLN A 108 -20.12 -19.53 -19.80
N GLY A 109 -18.90 -19.87 -19.38
CA GLY A 109 -18.67 -20.66 -18.16
C GLY A 109 -19.16 -19.96 -16.89
N LEU A 110 -18.92 -18.65 -16.79
CA LEU A 110 -19.45 -17.82 -15.70
C LEU A 110 -20.98 -17.78 -15.74
N ALA A 111 -21.58 -17.54 -16.90
CA ALA A 111 -23.03 -17.47 -17.05
C ALA A 111 -23.72 -18.80 -16.71
N ALA A 112 -23.15 -19.93 -17.10
CA ALA A 112 -23.67 -21.26 -16.75
C ALA A 112 -23.69 -21.47 -15.23
N THR A 113 -22.55 -21.22 -14.57
CA THR A 113 -22.43 -21.33 -13.10
C THR A 113 -23.36 -20.34 -12.39
N GLY A 114 -23.41 -19.11 -12.89
CA GLY A 114 -24.23 -18.03 -12.35
C GLY A 114 -25.72 -18.35 -12.38
N ARG A 115 -26.22 -18.99 -13.45
CA ARG A 115 -27.62 -19.45 -13.51
C ARG A 115 -27.93 -20.46 -12.39
N THR A 116 -27.06 -21.44 -12.19
CA THR A 116 -27.22 -22.44 -11.12
C THR A 116 -27.24 -21.77 -9.74
N LEU A 117 -26.29 -20.88 -9.48
CA LEU A 117 -26.21 -20.17 -8.19
C LEU A 117 -27.38 -19.19 -7.98
N ALA A 118 -27.85 -18.53 -9.03
CA ALA A 118 -29.03 -17.67 -8.97
C ALA A 118 -30.28 -18.45 -8.56
N SER A 119 -30.48 -19.65 -9.13
CA SER A 119 -31.57 -20.55 -8.73
C SER A 119 -31.39 -21.03 -7.28
N GLN A 120 -30.19 -21.44 -6.90
CA GLN A 120 -29.88 -21.93 -5.55
C GLN A 120 -30.13 -20.85 -4.47
N HIS A 121 -29.76 -19.60 -4.75
CA HIS A 121 -29.86 -18.49 -3.80
C HIS A 121 -31.05 -17.57 -4.06
N ALA A 122 -32.05 -18.00 -4.84
CA ALA A 122 -33.18 -17.16 -5.28
C ALA A 122 -33.93 -16.48 -4.13
N ALA A 123 -34.12 -17.16 -2.99
CA ALA A 123 -34.76 -16.57 -1.81
C ALA A 123 -33.91 -15.44 -1.20
N THR A 124 -32.60 -15.62 -1.09
CA THR A 124 -31.68 -14.60 -0.58
C THR A 124 -31.60 -13.41 -1.54
N LEU A 125 -31.45 -13.68 -2.84
CA LEU A 125 -31.36 -12.63 -3.87
C LEU A 125 -32.62 -11.77 -3.89
N ARG A 126 -33.82 -12.37 -3.78
CA ARG A 126 -35.08 -11.59 -3.67
C ARG A 126 -35.12 -10.70 -2.43
N LYS A 127 -34.60 -11.16 -1.29
CA LYS A 127 -34.52 -10.33 -0.08
C LYS A 127 -33.57 -9.16 -0.26
N VAL A 128 -32.36 -9.41 -0.80
CA VAL A 128 -31.37 -8.37 -1.07
C VAL A 128 -31.92 -7.35 -2.08
N GLU A 129 -32.58 -7.81 -3.14
CA GLU A 129 -33.23 -6.95 -4.12
C GLU A 129 -34.33 -6.09 -3.49
N ALA A 130 -35.19 -6.66 -2.64
CA ALA A 130 -36.22 -5.90 -1.93
C ALA A 130 -35.65 -4.87 -0.95
N THR A 131 -34.50 -5.15 -0.32
CA THR A 131 -33.86 -4.23 0.63
C THR A 131 -33.08 -3.11 -0.05
N TYR A 132 -32.36 -3.42 -1.12
CA TYR A 132 -31.37 -2.50 -1.72
C TYR A 132 -31.73 -2.03 -3.14
N GLY A 133 -32.76 -2.59 -3.76
CA GLY A 133 -33.20 -2.23 -5.13
C GLY A 133 -32.27 -2.73 -6.24
N VAL A 134 -31.30 -3.59 -5.92
CA VAL A 134 -30.34 -4.14 -6.90
C VAL A 134 -30.83 -5.51 -7.38
N PRO A 135 -31.07 -5.70 -8.68
CA PRO A 135 -31.51 -6.99 -9.22
C PRO A 135 -30.55 -8.12 -8.87
N GLY A 136 -31.09 -9.27 -8.48
CA GLY A 136 -30.28 -10.44 -8.11
C GLY A 136 -29.27 -10.88 -9.18
N SER A 137 -29.60 -10.68 -10.47
CA SER A 137 -28.71 -10.98 -11.59
C SER A 137 -27.43 -10.13 -11.61
N ILE A 138 -27.51 -8.86 -11.19
CA ILE A 138 -26.36 -7.95 -11.10
C ILE A 138 -25.40 -8.41 -10.00
N ILE A 139 -25.95 -8.79 -8.84
CA ILE A 139 -25.16 -9.31 -7.71
C ILE A 139 -24.41 -10.58 -8.14
N VAL A 140 -25.09 -11.50 -8.82
CA VAL A 140 -24.48 -12.74 -9.33
C VAL A 140 -23.41 -12.43 -10.38
N ALA A 141 -23.62 -11.45 -11.26
CA ALA A 141 -22.60 -11.05 -12.24
C ALA A 141 -21.32 -10.54 -11.56
N ILE A 142 -21.45 -9.64 -10.58
CA ILE A 142 -20.31 -9.12 -9.80
C ILE A 142 -19.59 -10.26 -9.08
N TRP A 143 -20.31 -11.10 -8.34
CA TRP A 143 -19.71 -12.21 -7.61
C TRP A 143 -18.91 -13.17 -8.53
N GLY A 144 -19.41 -13.42 -9.73
CA GLY A 144 -18.74 -14.21 -10.75
C GLY A 144 -17.47 -13.53 -11.29
N ARG A 145 -17.52 -12.22 -11.53
CA ARG A 145 -16.36 -11.46 -12.05
C ARG A 145 -15.25 -11.29 -11.00
N GLU A 146 -15.61 -11.04 -9.75
CA GLU A 146 -14.64 -10.71 -8.69
C GLU A 146 -13.91 -11.94 -8.14
N SER A 147 -14.61 -13.06 -7.94
CA SER A 147 -14.05 -14.23 -7.25
C SER A 147 -14.34 -15.57 -7.93
N GLY A 148 -14.97 -15.54 -9.11
CA GLY A 148 -15.45 -16.76 -9.75
C GLY A 148 -16.44 -17.51 -8.87
N TYR A 149 -17.26 -16.79 -8.10
CA TYR A 149 -18.16 -17.35 -7.08
C TYR A 149 -17.45 -17.96 -5.86
N GLY A 150 -16.36 -17.33 -5.40
CA GLY A 150 -15.57 -17.80 -4.26
C GLY A 150 -14.58 -18.94 -4.58
N ARG A 151 -14.42 -19.31 -5.85
CA ARG A 151 -13.50 -20.38 -6.29
C ARG A 151 -12.09 -19.86 -6.61
N ALA A 152 -11.92 -18.56 -6.77
CA ALA A 152 -10.62 -17.95 -6.99
C ALA A 152 -9.69 -18.26 -5.82
N LYS A 153 -8.47 -18.72 -6.12
CA LYS A 153 -7.42 -18.87 -5.11
C LYS A 153 -6.91 -17.47 -4.76
N LEU A 154 -6.91 -17.14 -3.47
CA LEU A 154 -6.31 -15.92 -2.95
C LEU A 154 -4.91 -16.29 -2.43
N PRO A 155 -3.83 -16.01 -3.20
CA PRO A 155 -2.49 -16.48 -2.87
C PRO A 155 -1.83 -15.73 -1.71
N HIS A 156 -2.38 -14.57 -1.33
CA HIS A 156 -1.82 -13.70 -0.30
C HIS A 156 -2.82 -13.54 0.86
N PRO A 157 -2.35 -13.51 2.11
CA PRO A 157 -3.22 -13.20 3.24
C PRO A 157 -3.66 -11.73 3.19
N ALA A 158 -4.81 -11.43 3.80
CA ALA A 158 -5.33 -10.06 3.86
C ALA A 158 -4.38 -9.08 4.57
N ILE A 159 -3.52 -9.61 5.45
CA ILE A 159 -2.46 -8.86 6.13
C ILE A 159 -1.13 -9.41 5.64
N HIS A 160 -0.62 -8.78 4.60
CA HIS A 160 0.71 -8.94 4.01
C HIS A 160 1.12 -7.56 3.52
N VAL A 161 2.30 -7.09 3.88
CA VAL A 161 2.79 -5.75 3.57
C VAL A 161 4.17 -5.89 2.99
#